data_AF-A0A955WB21-F1
#
_entry.id   AF-A0A955WB21-F1
#
_cell.length_a   1.000
_cell.length_b   1.000
_cell.length_c   1.000
_cell.angle_alpha   90.00
_cell.angle_beta   90.00
_cell.angle_gamma   90.00
#
_symmetry.space_group_name_H-M   'P 1'
#
loop_
_entity.id
_entity.type
_entity.pdbx_description
1 polymer ?
#
loop_
_entity_poly.entity_id
_entity_poly.type
_entity_poly.pdbx_seq_one_letter_code
_entity_poly.pdbx_strand_id
1 'polypeptide(L)'
;VHGDEFTADAEQRLDAMCATGDGFELAERDLAIRGPGQLFGVRQAGGAGFRFADLFRDLERLTQARELARELAREDPALTAPEHARTRHAVRRVLEQAVVAEESG
;
A
#
# COMPACT_ATOMS: atom_id res chain seq x y z
N VAL A 1 6.51 15.20 28.86
CA VAL A 1 6.52 16.26 27.83
C VAL A 1 7.01 15.62 26.54
N HIS A 2 6.10 15.15 25.68
CA HIS A 2 6.38 14.54 24.37
C HIS A 2 5.57 15.28 23.29
N GLY A 3 5.39 16.60 23.44
CA GLY A 3 4.47 17.39 22.61
C GLY A 3 5.02 17.79 21.25
N ASP A 4 6.35 17.93 21.13
CA ASP A 4 6.97 18.56 19.95
C ASP A 4 7.19 17.59 18.78
N GLU A 5 7.34 16.29 19.04
CA GLU A 5 7.62 15.28 18.01
C GLU A 5 6.36 14.95 17.19
N PHE A 6 5.19 14.90 17.85
CA PHE A 6 3.91 14.67 17.18
C PHE A 6 3.45 15.86 16.33
N THR A 7 3.89 17.08 16.62
CA THR A 7 3.48 18.28 15.87
C THR A 7 4.22 18.36 14.53
N ALA A 8 5.53 18.08 14.52
CA ALA A 8 6.32 18.07 13.30
C ALA A 8 5.88 16.96 12.32
N ASP A 9 5.62 15.75 12.82
CA ASP A 9 5.10 14.65 12.01
C ASP A 9 3.69 14.95 11.46
N ALA A 10 2.84 15.59 12.27
CA ALA A 10 1.50 15.99 11.84
C ALA A 10 1.54 17.04 10.74
N GLU A 11 2.43 18.03 10.84
CA GLU A 11 2.65 19.04 9.80
C GLU A 11 3.14 18.41 8.49
N GLN A 12 4.14 17.53 8.55
CA GLN A 12 4.64 16.84 7.35
C GLN A 12 3.57 15.98 6.67
N ARG A 13 2.63 15.41 7.43
CA ARG A 13 1.52 14.62 6.88
C ARG A 13 0.48 15.51 6.20
N LEU A 14 0.17 16.68 6.75
CA LEU A 14 -0.71 17.65 6.12
C LEU A 14 -0.10 18.18 4.82
N ASP A 15 1.21 18.44 4.82
CA ASP A 15 1.94 18.84 3.62
C ASP A 15 1.93 17.73 2.57
N ALA A 16 2.16 16.48 2.96
CA ALA A 16 2.08 15.33 2.06
C ALA A 16 0.69 15.19 1.42
N MET A 17 -0.38 15.36 2.21
CA MET A 17 -1.77 15.35 1.74
C MET A 17 -2.08 16.49 0.77
N CYS A 18 -1.43 17.66 0.93
CA CYS A 18 -1.59 18.79 0.02
C CYS A 18 -0.73 18.65 -1.25
N ALA A 19 0.38 17.90 -1.18
CA ALA A 19 1.34 17.77 -2.26
C ALA A 19 0.89 16.81 -3.38
N THR A 20 0.04 15.83 -3.10
CA THR A 20 -0.40 14.84 -4.09
C THR A 20 -1.78 14.26 -3.77
N GLY A 21 -2.56 13.98 -4.81
CA GLY A 21 -3.83 13.23 -4.70
C GLY A 21 -3.66 11.72 -4.95
N ASP A 22 -2.45 11.24 -5.26
CA ASP A 22 -2.18 9.82 -5.45
C ASP A 22 -2.06 9.11 -4.10
N GLY A 23 -3.04 8.25 -3.79
CA GLY A 23 -3.10 7.50 -2.53
C GLY A 23 -1.89 6.59 -2.28
N PHE A 24 -1.16 6.16 -3.32
CA PHE A 24 0.04 5.36 -3.15
C PHE A 24 1.23 6.21 -2.68
N GLU A 25 1.41 7.38 -3.28
CA GLU A 25 2.47 8.31 -2.90
C GLU A 25 2.25 8.85 -1.48
N LEU A 26 0.98 9.09 -1.11
CA LEU A 26 0.60 9.41 0.26
C LEU A 26 0.97 8.30 1.24
N ALA A 27 0.65 7.04 0.90
CA ALA A 27 0.98 5.90 1.76
C ALA A 27 2.49 5.72 1.97
N GLU A 28 3.30 6.01 0.97
CA GLU A 28 4.76 5.96 1.09
C GLU A 28 5.34 7.06 1.96
N ARG A 29 4.88 8.31 1.76
CA ARG A 29 5.28 9.43 2.61
C ARG A 29 4.86 9.18 4.06
N ASP A 30 3.66 8.67 4.27
CA ASP A 30 3.16 8.34 5.60
C ASP A 30 3.96 7.22 6.28
N LEU A 31 4.33 6.17 5.53
CA LEU A 31 5.23 5.11 6.00
C LEU A 31 6.63 5.65 6.33
N ALA A 32 7.14 6.60 5.54
CA ALA A 32 8.45 7.23 5.78
C ALA A 32 8.44 8.14 7.02
N ILE A 33 7.35 8.87 7.27
CA ILE A 33 7.19 9.75 8.43
C ILE A 33 7.00 8.92 9.71
N ARG A 34 6.05 7.97 9.73
CA ARG A 34 5.71 7.23 10.98
C ARG A 34 6.64 6.04 11.26
N GLY A 35 7.33 5.56 10.23
CA GLY A 35 7.99 4.26 10.25
C GLY A 35 7.00 3.09 10.37
N PRO A 36 7.43 1.87 10.06
CA PRO A 36 6.56 0.69 10.11
C PRO A 36 6.20 0.25 11.53
N GLY A 37 6.94 0.70 12.55
CA GLY A 37 6.65 0.39 13.95
C GLY A 37 5.30 0.91 14.44
N GLN A 38 4.81 2.03 13.88
CA GLN A 38 3.50 2.59 14.22
C GLN A 38 2.36 2.13 13.30
N LEU A 39 2.65 1.55 12.12
CA LEU A 39 1.64 0.85 11.31
C LEU A 39 1.05 -0.37 12.04
N PHE A 40 1.88 -1.02 12.87
CA PHE A 40 1.47 -2.13 13.74
C PHE A 40 1.21 -1.68 15.19
N GLY A 41 1.20 -0.35 15.45
CA GLY A 41 1.16 0.28 16.77
C GLY A 41 -0.16 0.19 17.53
N VAL A 42 -1.19 -0.41 16.92
CA VAL A 42 -2.38 -0.90 17.64
C VAL A 42 -2.64 -2.29 17.08
N ARG A 43 -2.49 -3.30 17.93
CA ARG A 43 -2.82 -4.72 17.67
C ARG A 43 -4.07 -4.77 16.77
N GLN A 44 -3.90 -5.12 15.50
CA GLN A 44 -5.02 -5.23 14.58
C GLN A 44 -5.98 -6.28 15.12
N ALA A 45 -7.10 -5.80 15.67
CA ALA A 45 -8.23 -6.64 15.99
C ALA A 45 -8.93 -6.97 14.67
N GLY A 46 -8.61 -8.13 14.11
CA GLY A 46 -9.45 -8.78 13.11
C GLY A 46 -8.89 -8.81 11.70
N GLY A 47 -8.68 -10.04 11.22
CA GLY A 47 -8.86 -10.39 9.81
C GLY A 47 -7.63 -10.35 8.92
N ALA A 48 -7.12 -11.55 8.63
CA ALA A 48 -6.07 -11.88 7.66
C ALA A 48 -4.65 -11.48 8.05
N GLY A 49 -3.93 -12.44 8.62
CA GLY A 49 -2.51 -12.35 8.93
C GLY A 49 -1.69 -12.10 7.68
N PHE A 50 -1.38 -10.84 7.42
CA PHE A 50 -0.14 -10.52 6.74
C PHE A 50 1.01 -10.97 7.65
N ARG A 51 1.52 -12.16 7.37
CA ARG A 51 2.84 -12.60 7.85
C ARG A 51 3.89 -11.79 7.10
N PHE A 52 3.97 -10.49 7.34
CA PHE A 52 5.06 -9.69 6.78
C PHE A 52 6.34 -10.15 7.46
N ALA A 53 7.09 -10.99 6.75
CA ALA A 53 8.53 -10.98 6.84
C ALA A 53 8.97 -9.53 6.65
N ASP A 54 9.84 -9.08 7.55
CA ASP A 54 10.45 -7.75 7.62
C ASP A 54 10.23 -6.85 6.40
N LEU A 55 9.27 -5.91 6.52
CA LEU A 55 8.90 -4.97 5.46
C LEU A 55 10.12 -4.17 4.96
N PHE A 56 11.12 -3.92 5.80
CA PHE A 56 12.34 -3.23 5.37
C PHE A 56 13.21 -4.10 4.47
N ARG A 57 13.32 -5.40 4.78
CA ARG A 57 14.09 -6.34 3.93
C ARG A 57 13.45 -6.50 2.56
N ASP A 58 12.13 -6.40 2.49
CA ASP A 58 11.36 -6.67 1.27
C ASP A 58 10.91 -5.38 0.57
N LEU A 59 11.24 -4.19 1.11
CA LEU A 59 10.88 -2.89 0.54
C LEU A 59 11.39 -2.73 -0.90
N GLU A 60 12.65 -3.09 -1.15
CA GLU A 60 13.24 -3.02 -2.49
C GLU A 60 12.49 -3.91 -3.49
N ARG A 61 12.09 -5.11 -3.07
CA ARG A 61 11.30 -6.03 -3.90
C ARG A 61 9.90 -5.49 -4.17
N LEU A 62 9.29 -4.85 -3.18
CA LEU A 62 7.97 -4.22 -3.34
C LEU A 62 8.03 -3.02 -4.29
N THR A 63 9.08 -2.21 -4.21
CA THR A 63 9.31 -1.11 -5.15
C THR A 63 9.44 -1.62 -6.58
N GLN A 64 10.30 -2.62 -6.80
CA GLN A 64 10.48 -3.24 -8.12
C GLN A 64 9.18 -3.85 -8.65
N ALA A 65 8.44 -4.58 -7.80
CA ALA A 65 7.16 -5.17 -8.19
C ALA A 65 6.14 -4.10 -8.61
N ARG A 66 6.14 -2.94 -7.93
CA ARG A 66 5.26 -1.82 -8.27
C ARG A 66 5.64 -1.15 -9.58
N GLU A 67 6.93 -0.97 -9.84
CA GLU A 67 7.41 -0.42 -11.13
C GLU A 67 7.01 -1.33 -12.28
N LEU A 68 7.25 -2.63 -12.16
CA LEU A 68 6.83 -3.64 -13.14
C LEU A 68 5.30 -3.64 -13.34
N ALA A 69 4.53 -3.51 -12.26
CA ALA A 69 3.08 -3.43 -12.36
C ALA A 69 2.62 -2.16 -13.10
N ARG A 70 3.30 -1.01 -12.90
CA ARG A 70 3.01 0.24 -13.62
C ARG A 70 3.37 0.15 -15.10
N GLU A 71 4.49 -0.48 -15.43
CA GLU A 71 4.88 -0.77 -16.82
C GLU A 71 3.85 -1.66 -17.49
N LEU A 72 3.53 -2.78 -16.87
CA LEU A 72 2.52 -3.72 -17.35
C LEU A 72 1.15 -3.05 -17.54
N ALA A 73 0.73 -2.19 -16.61
CA ALA A 73 -0.53 -1.46 -16.72
C ALA A 73 -0.54 -0.44 -17.87
N ARG A 74 0.63 0.04 -18.32
CA ARG A 74 0.73 0.89 -19.52
C ARG A 74 0.72 0.07 -20.80
N GLU A 75 1.38 -1.09 -20.81
CA GLU A 75 1.52 -1.93 -22.00
C GLU A 75 0.29 -2.80 -22.28
N ASP A 76 -0.31 -3.39 -21.24
CA ASP A 76 -1.51 -4.21 -21.32
C ASP A 76 -2.47 -3.88 -20.16
N PRO A 77 -3.16 -2.73 -20.22
CA PRO A 77 -4.03 -2.25 -19.15
C PRO A 77 -5.16 -3.22 -18.78
N ALA A 78 -5.61 -4.02 -19.76
CA ALA A 78 -6.68 -4.99 -19.58
C ALA A 78 -6.16 -6.41 -19.29
N LEU A 79 -4.84 -6.59 -19.18
CA LEU A 79 -4.16 -7.87 -18.97
C LEU A 79 -4.63 -8.95 -19.95
N THR A 80 -4.79 -8.60 -21.23
CA THR A 80 -5.34 -9.45 -22.28
C THR A 80 -4.34 -10.43 -22.88
N ALA A 81 -3.05 -10.14 -22.79
CA ALA A 81 -2.02 -11.00 -23.36
C ALA A 81 -2.04 -12.40 -22.69
N PRO A 82 -1.81 -13.49 -23.45
CA PRO A 82 -1.79 -14.85 -22.91
C PRO A 82 -0.83 -15.03 -21.73
N GLU A 83 0.35 -14.41 -21.80
CA GLU A 83 1.39 -14.40 -20.78
C GLU A 83 0.92 -13.75 -19.47
N HIS A 84 -0.03 -12.81 -19.52
CA HIS A 84 -0.58 -12.12 -18.35
C HIS A 84 -1.76 -12.84 -17.71
N ALA A 85 -2.13 -14.03 -18.17
CA ALA A 85 -3.30 -14.77 -17.67
C ALA A 85 -3.28 -15.03 -16.16
N ARG A 86 -2.11 -15.33 -15.60
CA ARG A 86 -1.96 -15.56 -14.14
C ARG A 86 -2.14 -14.26 -13.36
N THR A 87 -1.51 -13.17 -13.80
CA THR A 87 -1.64 -11.85 -13.19
C THR A 87 -3.09 -11.39 -13.23
N ARG A 88 -3.77 -11.53 -14.38
CA ARG A 88 -5.20 -11.23 -14.54
C ARG A 88 -6.07 -11.98 -13.54
N HIS A 89 -5.82 -13.29 -13.36
CA HIS A 89 -6.55 -14.10 -12.39
C HIS A 89 -6.29 -13.64 -10.95
N ALA A 90 -5.03 -13.34 -10.60
CA ALA A 90 -4.67 -12.88 -9.26
C ALA A 90 -5.30 -11.52 -8.93
N VAL A 91 -5.25 -10.55 -9.84
CA VAL A 91 -5.87 -9.23 -9.69
C VAL A 91 -7.38 -9.36 -9.52
N ARG A 92 -8.05 -10.14 -10.38
CA ARG A 92 -9.50 -10.37 -10.28
C ARG A 92 -9.89 -10.93 -8.91
N ARG A 93 -9.15 -11.93 -8.42
CA ARG A 93 -9.42 -12.53 -7.10
C ARG A 93 -9.31 -11.51 -5.96
N VAL A 94 -8.34 -10.61 -6.02
CA VAL A 94 -8.17 -9.55 -5.01
C VAL A 94 -9.32 -8.54 -5.07
N LEU A 95 -9.72 -8.12 -6.27
CA LEU A 95 -10.83 -7.18 -6.46
C LEU A 95 -12.17 -7.79 -6.00
N GLU A 96 -12.42 -9.06 -6.31
CA GLU A 96 -13.61 -9.78 -5.85
C GLU A 96 -13.68 -9.86 -4.31
N GLN A 97 -12.53 -10.08 -3.66
CA GLN A 97 -12.46 -10.09 -2.18
C GLN A 97 -12.70 -8.70 -1.58
N ALA A 98 -12.26 -7.63 -2.25
CA ALA A 98 -12.51 -6.26 -1.80
C ALA A 98 -13.98 -5.87 -1.89
N VAL A 99 -14.67 -6.24 -2.99
CA VAL A 99 -16.11 -5.98 -3.17
C VAL A 99 -16.94 -6.66 -2.08
N VAL A 100 -16.64 -7.92 -1.75
CA VAL A 100 -17.37 -8.66 -0.70
C VAL A 100 -17.16 -8.05 0.70
N ALA A 101 -16.01 -7.42 0.94
CA ALA A 101 -15.73 -6.76 2.22
C ALA A 101 -16.52 -5.45 2.39
N GLU A 102 -16.84 -4.74 1.31
CA GLU A 102 -17.64 -3.51 1.35
C GLU A 102 -19.15 -3.79 1.54
N GLU A 103 -19.66 -4.93 1.06
CA GLU A 103 -21.08 -5.29 1.20
C GLU A 103 -21.44 -5.86 2.60
N SER A 104 -20.43 -6.17 3.41
CA SER A 104 -20.60 -6.78 4.75
C SER A 104 -20.39 -5.80 5.91
N GLY A 105 -20.19 -4.50 5.61
CA GLY A 105 -19.91 -3.42 6.57
C GLY A 105 -21.05 -2.43 6.72
#